data_AF-A0AAP3V914-F1
#
_entry.id   AF-A0AAP3V914-F1
#
_cell.length_a   1.000
_cell.length_b   1.000
_cell.length_c   1.000
_cell.angle_alpha   90.00
_cell.angle_beta   90.00
_cell.angle_gamma   90.00
#
_symmetry.space_group_name_H-M   'P 1'
#
loop_
_entity.id
_entity.type
_entity.pdbx_description
1 polymer ?
#
loop_
_entity_poly.entity_id
_entity_poly.type
_entity_poly.pdbx_seq_one_letter_code
_entity_poly.pdbx_strand_id
1 'polypeptide(L)'
;MKEKEHQSIEWKESWQDEYLKWICGYANAYSGTIYIGTDDNGNVVGIDNARDLLERIPNKITDTMGIIVDVNLLYKGELEYL
;
A
#
# COMPACT_ATOMS: atom_id res chain seq x y z
N MET A 1 1.27 -29.23 2.71
CA MET A 1 0.46 -28.34 3.56
C MET A 1 0.90 -26.93 3.22
N LYS A 2 0.03 -26.07 2.65
CA LYS A 2 0.38 -24.67 2.42
C LYS A 2 0.32 -23.98 3.78
N GLU A 3 1.48 -23.55 4.26
CA GLU A 3 1.57 -22.69 5.43
C GLU A 3 0.67 -21.47 5.19
N LYS A 4 -0.19 -21.13 6.16
CA LYS A 4 -0.94 -19.88 6.12
C LYS A 4 0.08 -18.75 6.25
N GLU A 5 0.47 -18.16 5.13
CA GLU A 5 1.24 -16.92 5.14
C GLU A 5 0.47 -15.91 5.99
N HIS A 6 1.09 -15.44 7.07
CA HIS A 6 0.52 -14.43 7.95
C HIS A 6 0.75 -13.06 7.28
N GLN A 7 -0.03 -12.76 6.24
CA GLN A 7 0.03 -11.48 5.55
C GLN A 7 -0.50 -10.39 6.49
N SER A 8 0.36 -9.42 6.81
CA SER A 8 -0.04 -8.25 7.59
C SER A 8 -0.81 -7.27 6.69
N ILE A 9 -1.92 -6.74 7.18
CA ILE A 9 -2.70 -5.70 6.47
C ILE A 9 -2.61 -4.41 7.27
N GLU A 10 -2.28 -3.32 6.60
CA GLU A 10 -2.32 -1.97 7.14
C GLU A 10 -3.29 -1.12 6.33
N TRP A 11 -4.13 -0.36 7.03
CA TRP A 11 -5.02 0.63 6.41
C TRP A 11 -4.50 2.03 6.69
N LYS A 12 -4.54 2.89 5.68
CA LYS A 12 -4.17 4.31 5.77
C LYS A 12 -5.10 5.14 4.89
N GLU A 13 -5.60 6.25 5.41
CA GLU A 13 -6.51 7.12 4.65
C GLU A 13 -5.81 7.84 3.49
N SER A 14 -4.51 8.13 3.63
CA SER A 14 -3.70 8.82 2.61
C SER A 14 -2.26 8.35 2.66
N TRP A 15 -1.52 8.48 1.55
CA TRP A 15 -0.10 8.08 1.52
C TRP A 15 0.79 9.08 2.29
N GLN A 16 1.71 8.55 3.09
CA GLN A 16 2.83 9.30 3.66
C GLN A 16 4.15 8.55 3.45
N ASP A 17 5.22 9.29 3.17
CA ASP A 17 6.56 8.71 2.97
C ASP A 17 7.09 7.99 4.22
N GLU A 18 6.54 8.24 5.41
CA GLU A 18 6.89 7.44 6.58
C GLU A 18 6.47 5.97 6.45
N TYR A 19 5.56 5.63 5.53
CA TYR A 19 5.09 4.26 5.29
C TYR A 19 6.17 3.33 4.74
N LEU A 20 7.26 3.91 4.22
CA LEU A 20 8.47 3.19 3.83
C LEU A 20 9.03 2.32 4.97
N LYS A 21 8.87 2.70 6.26
CA LYS A 21 9.33 1.86 7.39
C LYS A 21 8.57 0.54 7.51
N TRP A 22 7.27 0.51 7.17
CA TRP A 22 6.48 -0.72 7.15
C TRP A 22 6.84 -1.58 5.94
N ILE A 23 7.07 -0.95 4.78
CA ILE A 23 7.50 -1.65 3.56
C ILE A 23 8.85 -2.35 3.79
N CYS A 24 9.82 -1.68 4.42
CA CYS A 24 11.06 -2.32 4.88
C CYS A 24 10.80 -3.52 5.79
N GLY A 25 9.83 -3.41 6.70
CA GLY A 25 9.41 -4.50 7.58
C GLY A 25 8.90 -5.71 6.79
N TYR A 26 8.00 -5.49 5.83
CA TYR A 26 7.38 -6.55 5.02
C TYR A 26 8.32 -7.19 4.00
N ALA A 27 9.25 -6.41 3.44
CA ALA A 27 10.27 -6.95 2.55
C ALA A 27 11.20 -7.93 3.29
N ASN A 28 11.45 -7.68 4.58
CA ASN A 28 12.29 -8.54 5.43
C ASN A 28 11.52 -9.67 6.10
N ALA A 29 10.23 -9.49 6.34
CA ALA A 29 9.33 -10.46 6.95
C ALA A 29 8.27 -10.84 5.92
N TYR A 30 8.56 -11.89 5.13
CA TYR A 30 7.71 -12.51 4.11
C TYR A 30 6.23 -12.07 4.11
N SER A 31 5.94 -10.94 3.45
CA SER A 31 4.62 -10.43 3.02
C SER A 31 3.88 -9.40 3.92
N GLY A 32 3.14 -8.53 3.23
CA GLY A 32 2.18 -7.59 3.80
C GLY A 32 1.54 -6.73 2.71
N THR A 33 0.42 -6.08 3.03
CA THR A 33 -0.31 -5.18 2.12
C THR A 33 -0.67 -3.91 2.87
N ILE A 34 -0.42 -2.77 2.23
CA ILE A 34 -0.85 -1.47 2.75
C ILE A 34 -1.94 -0.97 1.79
N TYR A 35 -3.13 -0.72 2.31
CA TYR A 35 -4.19 -0.05 1.57
C TYR A 35 -4.15 1.45 1.83
N ILE A 36 -4.17 2.24 0.76
CA ILE A 36 -4.19 3.70 0.81
C ILE A 36 -5.57 4.20 0.33
N GLY A 37 -6.22 5.06 1.10
CA GLY A 37 -7.61 5.45 0.89
C GLY A 37 -8.61 4.66 1.74
N THR A 38 -8.15 4.11 2.87
CA THR A 38 -8.95 3.31 3.80
C THR A 38 -8.78 3.81 5.24
N ASP A 39 -9.87 4.01 5.97
CA ASP A 39 -9.83 4.42 7.38
C ASP A 39 -9.31 3.31 8.32
N ASP A 40 -9.08 3.65 9.59
CA ASP A 40 -8.59 2.70 10.60
C ASP A 40 -9.56 1.53 10.89
N ASN A 41 -10.80 1.61 10.40
CA ASN A 41 -11.80 0.55 10.52
C ASN A 41 -11.90 -0.33 9.26
N GLY A 42 -11.09 -0.06 8.23
CA GLY A 42 -11.12 -0.81 6.97
C GLY A 42 -12.17 -0.29 5.97
N ASN A 43 -12.77 0.88 6.19
CA ASN A 43 -13.69 1.50 5.25
C ASN A 43 -12.93 2.29 4.20
N VAL A 44 -13.15 1.95 2.92
CA VAL A 44 -12.63 2.75 1.80
C VAL A 44 -13.27 4.13 1.83
N VAL A 45 -12.45 5.16 2.03
CA VAL A 45 -12.80 6.59 1.98
C VAL A 45 -12.39 7.22 0.65
N GLY A 46 -11.48 6.58 -0.09
CA GLY A 46 -11.00 7.01 -1.39
C GLY A 46 -9.84 8.02 -1.32
N ILE A 47 -9.19 8.24 -2.46
CA ILE A 47 -8.16 9.26 -2.67
C ILE A 47 -8.37 9.99 -4.00
N ASP A 48 -8.12 11.30 -4.03
CA ASP A 48 -8.35 12.13 -5.23
C ASP A 48 -7.18 12.11 -6.23
N ASN A 49 -6.00 11.66 -5.79
CA ASN A 49 -4.75 11.71 -6.56
C ASN A 49 -4.18 10.31 -6.85
N ALA A 50 -5.05 9.31 -7.04
CA ALA A 50 -4.63 7.92 -7.22
C ALA A 50 -3.66 7.74 -8.39
N ARG A 51 -3.87 8.44 -9.50
CA ARG A 51 -2.99 8.39 -10.69
C ARG A 51 -1.59 8.88 -10.41
N ASP A 52 -1.44 10.00 -9.69
CA ASP A 52 -0.13 10.53 -9.31
C ASP A 52 0.58 9.58 -8.36
N LEU A 53 -0.18 8.96 -7.44
CA LEU A 53 0.37 8.01 -6.47
C LEU A 53 0.79 6.69 -7.11
N LEU A 54 0.09 6.20 -8.15
CA LEU A 54 0.49 5.02 -8.91
C LEU A 54 1.87 5.16 -9.56
N GLU A 55 2.26 6.37 -9.95
CA GLU A 55 3.60 6.63 -10.47
C GLU A 55 4.58 6.91 -9.33
N ARG A 56 4.20 7.76 -8.37
CA ARG A 56 5.11 8.24 -7.34
C ARG A 56 5.53 7.17 -6.34
N ILE A 57 4.61 6.31 -5.89
CA ILE A 57 4.86 5.31 -4.85
C ILE A 57 5.89 4.26 -5.30
N PRO A 58 5.71 3.54 -6.42
CA PRO A 58 6.67 2.52 -6.83
C PRO A 58 8.04 3.14 -7.14
N ASN A 59 8.08 4.29 -7.83
CA ASN A 59 9.33 5.01 -8.10
C ASN A 59 10.05 5.38 -6.80
N LYS A 60 9.34 5.96 -5.84
CA LYS A 60 9.92 6.34 -4.52
C LYS A 60 10.48 5.13 -3.78
N ILE A 61 9.77 4.01 -3.76
CA ILE A 61 10.20 2.79 -3.07
C ILE A 61 11.43 2.21 -3.75
N THR A 62 11.43 2.13 -5.09
CA THR A 62 12.59 1.65 -5.86
C THR A 62 13.79 2.56 -5.70
N ASP A 63 13.65 3.88 -5.81
CA ASP A 63 14.75 4.84 -5.67
C ASP A 63 15.34 4.87 -4.25
N THR A 64 14.49 4.70 -3.23
CA THR A 64 14.93 4.80 -1.83
C THR A 64 15.49 3.48 -1.31
N MET A 65 14.94 2.33 -1.74
CA MET A 65 15.25 1.03 -1.13
C MET A 65 15.76 -0.02 -2.13
N GLY A 66 15.69 0.23 -3.43
CA GLY A 66 16.01 -0.76 -4.46
C GLY A 66 14.98 -1.90 -4.55
N ILE A 67 13.78 -1.71 -3.97
CA ILE A 67 12.71 -2.71 -3.93
C ILE A 67 11.69 -2.39 -5.03
N ILE A 68 11.24 -3.43 -5.74
CA ILE A 68 10.11 -3.35 -6.66
C ILE A 68 8.87 -3.83 -5.93
N VAL A 69 7.81 -3.04 -5.97
CA VAL A 69 6.51 -3.37 -5.38
C VAL A 69 5.42 -3.25 -6.42
N ASP A 70 4.39 -4.10 -6.29
CA ASP A 70 3.16 -3.94 -7.05
C ASP A 70 2.27 -2.89 -6.36
N VAL A 71 1.85 -1.88 -7.11
CA VAL A 71 0.85 -0.89 -6.68
C VAL A 71 -0.31 -0.95 -7.65
N ASN A 72 -1.51 -1.19 -7.14
CA ASN A 72 -2.69 -1.44 -7.95
C ASN A 72 -3.76 -0.39 -7.68
N LEU A 73 -4.45 0.07 -8.73
CA LEU A 73 -5.62 0.91 -8.58
C LEU A 73 -6.86 0.05 -8.37
N LEU A 74 -7.56 0.28 -7.26
CA LEU A 74 -8.78 -0.42 -6.87
C LEU A 74 -9.95 0.56 -6.76
N TYR A 75 -11.17 0.02 -6.83
CA TYR A 75 -12.40 0.82 -6.84
C TYR A 75 -13.42 0.26 -5.86
N LYS A 76 -14.10 1.15 -5.13
CA LYS A 76 -15.30 0.84 -4.35
C LYS A 76 -16.40 1.85 -4.69
N GLY A 77 -17.28 1.47 -5.62
CA GLY A 77 -18.22 2.43 -6.21
C GLY A 77 -17.46 3.46 -7.03
N GLU A 78 -17.64 4.74 -6.71
CA GLU A 78 -16.93 5.86 -7.36
C GLU A 78 -15.60 6.22 -6.68
N LEU A 79 -15.25 5.55 -5.57
CA LEU A 79 -14.04 5.81 -4.81
C LEU A 79 -12.85 5.02 -5.37
N GLU A 80 -11.75 5.73 -5.63
CA GLU A 80 -10.46 5.18 -6.01
C GLU A 80 -9.58 4.97 -4.77
N TYR A 81 -8.88 3.84 -4.67
CA TYR A 81 -7.93 3.56 -3.58
C TYR A 81 -6.81 2.65 -4.09
N LEU A 82 -5.70 2.54 -3.35
CA LEU A 82 -4.54 1.69 -3.70
C LEU A 82 -4.37 0.54 -2.73
#